data_AF-A0A969Y3E4-F1
#
_entry.id   AF-A0A969Y3E4-F1
#
_cell.length_a   1.000
_cell.length_b   1.000
_cell.length_c   1.000
_cell.angle_alpha   90.00
_cell.angle_beta   90.00
_cell.angle_gamma   90.00
#
_symmetry.space_group_name_H-M   'P 1'
#
loop_
_entity.id
_entity.type
_entity.pdbx_description
1 polymer ?
#
loop_
_entity_poly.entity_id
_entity_poly.type
_entity_poly.pdbx_seq_one_letter_code
_entity_poly.pdbx_strand_id
1 'polypeptide(L)'
;MKRIRTGRIILNDYPSFLLTIGGPVFLGVGAFVMIFGFIPPTRYGRGGQQVDPLFGFWAFATAAVVASLMLVLLAARLARMKAILTSGPRATATVLRIEFFRDRGRVEYEYVHEGRTIASGSAIMKNRTTSALSPGDDIEVAIDPARPNRALPVQLFEA
;
A
#
# COMPACT_ATOMS: atom_id res chain seq x y z
N MET A 1 -17.04 -17.76 7.68
CA MET A 1 -16.46 -16.48 7.25
C MET A 1 -14.97 -16.66 7.05
N LYS A 2 -14.44 -16.42 5.83
CA LYS A 2 -12.99 -16.51 5.57
C LYS A 2 -12.27 -15.41 6.35
N ARG A 3 -11.20 -15.76 7.08
CA ARG A 3 -10.50 -14.83 7.96
C ARG A 3 -9.57 -13.92 7.15
N ILE A 4 -9.90 -12.63 7.07
CA ILE A 4 -9.05 -11.62 6.42
C ILE A 4 -7.80 -11.39 7.27
N ARG A 5 -6.62 -11.74 6.73
CA ARG A 5 -5.34 -11.58 7.43
C ARG A 5 -4.71 -10.24 7.06
N THR A 6 -4.41 -9.40 8.06
CA THR A 6 -3.75 -8.09 7.86
C THR A 6 -2.47 -8.21 7.05
N GLY A 7 -1.63 -9.22 7.33
CA GLY A 7 -0.37 -9.43 6.62
C GLY A 7 -0.55 -9.65 5.12
N ARG A 8 -1.65 -10.29 4.70
CA ARG A 8 -1.94 -10.50 3.27
C ARG A 8 -2.34 -9.18 2.59
N ILE A 9 -3.11 -8.34 3.28
CA ILE A 9 -3.41 -6.99 2.78
C ILE A 9 -2.10 -6.24 2.56
N ILE A 10 -1.21 -6.20 3.55
CA ILE A 10 0.06 -5.49 3.45
C ILE A 10 0.93 -6.04 2.31
N LEU A 11 1.01 -7.36 2.14
CA LEU A 11 1.86 -7.99 1.13
C LEU A 11 1.31 -7.91 -0.29
N ASN A 12 0.00 -7.70 -0.48
CA ASN A 12 -0.64 -7.64 -1.79
C ASN A 12 -1.02 -6.22 -2.22
N ASP A 13 -1.23 -5.29 -1.27
CA ASP A 13 -1.56 -3.89 -1.54
C ASP A 13 -0.30 -3.03 -1.42
N TYR A 14 0.18 -2.50 -2.55
CA TYR A 14 1.41 -1.72 -2.60
C TYR A 14 1.38 -0.47 -1.68
N PRO A 15 0.29 0.30 -1.59
CA PRO A 15 0.21 1.41 -0.65
C PRO A 15 0.32 0.99 0.83
N SER A 16 -0.32 -0.12 1.22
CA SER A 16 -0.20 -0.66 2.58
C SER A 16 1.21 -1.13 2.89
N PHE A 17 1.89 -1.74 1.91
CA PHE A 17 3.31 -2.08 2.02
C PHE A 17 4.17 -0.84 2.27
N LEU A 18 4.03 0.20 1.44
CA LEU A 18 4.79 1.45 1.57
C LEU A 18 4.57 2.13 2.92
N LEU A 19 3.34 2.18 3.40
CA LEU A 19 3.04 2.75 4.71
C LEU A 19 3.66 1.95 5.86
N THR A 20 3.79 0.63 5.68
CA THR A 20 4.42 -0.26 6.66
C THR A 20 5.93 -0.07 6.74
N ILE A 21 6.62 0.02 5.60
CA ILE A 21 8.08 0.15 5.57
C ILE A 21 8.56 1.60 5.73
N GLY A 22 7.77 2.57 5.26
CA GLY A 22 8.20 3.96 5.21
C GLY A 22 8.39 4.58 6.60
N GLY A 23 7.49 4.32 7.55
CA GLY A 23 7.62 4.82 8.92
C GLY A 23 8.94 4.39 9.60
N PRO A 24 9.26 3.08 9.65
CA PRO A 24 10.54 2.59 10.13
C PRO A 24 11.76 3.18 9.41
N VAL A 25 11.68 3.36 8.08
CA VAL A 25 12.77 3.98 7.30
C VAL A 25 12.98 5.43 7.71
N PHE A 26 11.92 6.23 7.80
CA PHE A 26 12.03 7.62 8.25
C PHE A 26 12.63 7.72 9.66
N LEU A 27 12.13 6.90 10.60
CA LEU A 27 12.67 6.82 11.95
C LEU A 27 14.14 6.41 11.97
N GLY A 28 14.52 5.40 11.19
CA GLY A 28 15.90 4.92 11.10
C GLY A 28 16.84 6.01 10.57
N VAL A 29 16.43 6.75 9.54
CA VAL A 29 17.21 7.88 9.00
C VAL A 29 17.32 9.00 10.04
N GLY A 30 16.22 9.39 10.67
CA GLY A 30 16.25 10.43 11.72
C GLY A 30 17.12 10.04 12.91
N ALA A 31 17.02 8.79 13.36
CA ALA A 31 17.82 8.27 14.46
C ALA A 31 19.31 8.19 14.10
N PHE A 32 19.62 7.78 12.87
CA PHE A 32 21.00 7.78 12.36
C PHE A 32 21.61 9.19 12.43
N VAL A 33 20.93 10.19 11.90
CA VAL A 33 21.41 11.58 11.92
C VAL A 33 21.58 12.09 13.36
N MET A 34 20.64 11.78 14.25
CA MET A 34 20.70 12.19 15.66
C MET A 34 21.85 11.53 16.44
N ILE A 35 22.10 10.24 16.22
CA ILE A 35 23.12 9.47 16.95
C ILE A 35 24.52 9.77 16.44
N PHE A 36 24.69 9.82 15.11
CA PHE A 36 26.02 9.92 14.50
C PHE A 36 26.43 11.36 14.18
N GLY A 37 25.48 12.31 14.16
CA GLY A 37 25.80 13.72 13.93
C GLY A 37 26.35 14.02 12.53
N PHE A 38 26.09 13.17 11.54
CA PHE A 38 26.45 13.44 10.15
C PHE A 38 25.45 12.85 9.15
N ILE A 39 25.38 13.47 7.97
CA ILE A 39 24.62 12.97 6.82
C ILE A 39 25.61 12.32 5.84
N PRO A 40 25.46 11.04 5.51
CA PRO A 40 26.34 10.37 4.57
C PRO A 40 26.19 10.95 3.17
N PRO A 41 27.25 10.95 2.36
CA PRO A 41 27.21 11.53 1.03
C PRO A 41 26.27 10.74 0.12
N THR A 42 25.39 11.45 -0.59
CA THR A 42 24.46 10.88 -1.58
C THR A 42 25.12 10.58 -2.92
N ARG A 43 26.35 11.09 -3.14
CA ARG A 43 27.14 10.88 -4.36
C ARG A 43 28.56 10.45 -4.01
N TYR A 44 29.07 9.49 -4.77
CA TYR A 44 30.44 8.98 -4.64
C TYR A 44 31.45 10.13 -4.79
N GLY A 45 32.41 10.22 -3.87
CA GLY A 45 33.46 11.26 -3.88
C GLY A 45 33.12 12.58 -3.16
N ARG A 46 31.94 12.74 -2.56
CA ARG A 46 31.69 13.84 -1.61
C ARG A 46 31.92 13.37 -0.17
N GLY A 47 32.50 14.22 0.67
CA GLY A 47 32.55 14.00 2.11
C GLY A 47 31.16 14.08 2.73
N GLY A 48 30.93 13.35 3.83
CA GLY A 48 29.72 13.50 4.63
C GLY A 48 29.64 14.89 5.26
N GLN A 49 28.42 15.38 5.52
CA GLN A 49 28.21 16.68 6.16
C GLN A 49 27.97 16.48 7.65
N GLN A 50 28.79 17.09 8.50
CA GLN A 50 28.51 17.15 9.94
C GLN A 50 27.26 18.01 10.18
N VAL A 51 26.43 17.58 11.13
CA VAL A 51 25.24 18.32 11.54
C VAL A 51 25.37 18.68 13.02
N ASP A 52 24.85 19.86 13.37
CA ASP A 52 24.79 20.25 14.76
C ASP A 52 23.75 19.41 15.53
N PRO A 53 23.91 19.25 16.86
CA PRO A 53 22.99 18.41 17.65
C PRO A 53 21.53 18.87 17.64
N LEU A 54 21.28 20.18 17.52
CA LEU A 54 19.91 20.72 17.50
C LEU A 54 19.21 20.34 16.20
N PHE A 55 19.92 20.42 15.07
CA PHE A 55 19.43 19.90 13.80
C PHE A 55 19.11 18.41 13.88
N GLY A 56 20.02 17.60 14.45
CA GLY A 56 19.81 16.16 14.62
C GLY A 56 18.54 15.83 15.42
N PHE A 57 18.31 16.56 16.52
CA PHE A 57 17.09 16.44 17.32
C PHE A 57 15.83 16.75 16.50
N TRP A 58 15.81 17.88 15.79
CA TRP A 58 14.63 18.27 14.99
C TRP A 58 14.39 17.34 13.79
N ALA A 59 15.45 16.81 13.18
CA ALA A 59 15.36 15.81 12.13
C ALA A 59 14.69 14.53 12.65
N PHE A 60 15.10 14.04 13.82
CA PHE A 60 14.47 12.89 14.46
C PHE A 60 13.02 13.17 14.89
N ALA A 61 12.74 14.31 15.51
CA ALA A 61 11.38 14.70 15.90
C ALA A 61 10.44 14.76 14.68
N THR A 62 10.91 15.34 13.58
CA THR A 62 10.15 15.39 12.31
C THR A 62 9.91 13.98 11.76
N ALA A 63 10.92 13.12 11.76
CA ALA A 63 10.79 11.73 11.34
C ALA A 63 9.77 10.96 12.19
N ALA A 64 9.75 11.19 13.51
CA ALA A 64 8.80 10.56 14.42
C ALA A 64 7.35 11.01 14.15
N VAL A 65 7.13 12.30 13.87
CA VAL A 65 5.81 12.82 13.47
C VAL A 65 5.35 12.18 12.16
N VAL A 66 6.21 12.14 11.14
CA VAL A 66 5.91 11.52 9.84
C VAL A 66 5.58 10.03 10.02
N ALA A 67 6.39 9.28 10.76
CA ALA A 67 6.15 7.86 11.01
C ALA A 67 4.82 7.61 11.74
N SER A 68 4.49 8.46 12.71
CA SER A 68 3.21 8.41 13.43
C SER A 68 2.02 8.64 12.49
N LEU A 69 2.11 9.64 11.61
CA LEU A 69 1.09 9.90 10.59
C LEU A 69 0.92 8.72 9.63
N MET A 70 2.03 8.11 9.18
CA MET A 70 1.98 6.93 8.32
C MET A 70 1.31 5.74 9.00
N LEU A 71 1.55 5.53 10.30
CA LEU A 71 0.90 4.48 11.08
C LEU A 71 -0.62 4.71 11.19
N VAL A 72 -1.05 5.95 11.45
CA VAL A 72 -2.48 6.31 11.47
C VAL A 72 -3.13 6.06 10.11
N LEU A 73 -2.47 6.47 9.02
CA LEU A 73 -2.96 6.23 7.66
C LEU A 73 -3.05 4.74 7.32
N LEU A 74 -2.06 3.95 7.76
CA LEU A 74 -2.07 2.49 7.59
C LEU A 74 -3.25 1.87 8.34
N ALA A 75 -3.45 2.22 9.61
CA ALA A 75 -4.56 1.72 10.41
C ALA A 75 -5.92 2.04 9.77
N ALA A 76 -6.12 3.29 9.34
CA ALA A 76 -7.34 3.71 8.64
C ALA A 76 -7.53 3.00 7.29
N ARG A 77 -6.46 2.75 6.54
CA ARG A 77 -6.52 1.98 5.29
C ARG A 77 -6.91 0.53 5.54
N LEU A 78 -6.25 -0.15 6.48
CA LEU A 78 -6.52 -1.54 6.83
C LEU A 78 -7.94 -1.73 7.36
N ALA A 79 -8.43 -0.83 8.20
CA ALA A 79 -9.80 -0.86 8.70
C ALA A 79 -10.82 -0.76 7.56
N ARG A 80 -10.63 0.19 6.62
CA ARG A 80 -11.50 0.33 5.45
C ARG A 80 -11.47 -0.88 4.53
N MET A 81 -10.29 -1.40 4.20
CA MET A 81 -10.17 -2.59 3.34
C MET A 81 -10.84 -3.80 3.99
N LYS A 82 -10.67 -3.99 5.29
CA LYS A 82 -11.36 -5.07 6.03
C LYS A 82 -12.87 -4.89 6.02
N ALA A 83 -13.38 -3.66 6.20
CA ALA A 83 -14.80 -3.38 6.12
C ALA A 83 -15.34 -3.75 4.74
N ILE A 84 -14.71 -3.27 3.66
CA ILE A 84 -15.11 -3.58 2.27
C ILE A 84 -15.10 -5.09 2.02
N LEU A 85 -14.03 -5.80 2.38
CA LEU A 85 -13.92 -7.24 2.16
C LEU A 85 -14.95 -8.06 2.99
N THR A 86 -15.33 -7.56 4.17
CA THR A 86 -16.26 -8.29 5.07
C THR A 86 -17.72 -8.04 4.74
N SER A 87 -18.11 -6.79 4.48
CA SER A 87 -19.51 -6.37 4.35
C SER A 87 -19.86 -5.81 2.97
N GLY A 88 -18.89 -5.63 2.08
CA GLY A 88 -19.14 -5.14 0.73
C GLY A 88 -19.90 -6.16 -0.13
N PRO A 89 -20.86 -5.72 -0.95
CA PRO A 89 -21.48 -6.58 -1.96
C PRO A 89 -20.42 -7.20 -2.86
N ARG A 90 -20.58 -8.48 -3.17
CA ARG A 90 -19.67 -9.21 -4.06
C ARG A 90 -20.21 -9.21 -5.48
N ALA A 91 -19.33 -9.01 -6.44
CA ALA A 91 -19.65 -9.07 -7.86
C ALA A 91 -18.51 -9.74 -8.63
N THR A 92 -18.86 -10.36 -9.75
CA THR A 92 -17.87 -10.77 -10.76
C THR A 92 -17.40 -9.53 -11.51
N ALA A 93 -16.09 -9.38 -11.62
CA ALA A 93 -15.44 -8.35 -12.41
C ALA A 93 -14.53 -9.01 -13.45
N THR A 94 -14.38 -8.37 -14.60
CA THR A 94 -13.47 -8.83 -15.65
C THR A 94 -12.22 -7.97 -15.64
N VAL A 95 -11.04 -8.59 -15.68
CA VAL A 95 -9.76 -7.88 -15.73
C VAL A 95 -9.61 -7.18 -17.08
N LEU A 96 -9.50 -5.86 -17.06
CA LEU A 96 -9.28 -5.04 -18.25
C LEU A 96 -7.80 -4.98 -18.62
N ARG A 97 -6.96 -4.74 -17.61
CA ARG A 97 -5.53 -4.52 -17.79
C ARG A 97 -4.78 -4.92 -16.54
N ILE A 98 -3.59 -5.47 -16.72
CA ILE A 98 -2.66 -5.70 -15.63
C ILE A 98 -1.25 -5.32 -16.06
N GLU A 99 -0.58 -4.54 -15.22
CA GLU A 99 0.78 -4.07 -15.50
C GLU A 99 1.66 -4.20 -14.27
N PHE A 100 2.91 -4.59 -14.49
CA PHE A 100 3.92 -4.65 -13.45
C PHE A 100 5.16 -3.87 -13.87
N PHE A 101 5.69 -3.08 -12.95
CA PHE A 101 7.01 -2.45 -13.05
C PHE A 101 7.83 -2.81 -11.81
N ARG A 102 8.88 -3.62 -11.99
CA ARG A 102 9.63 -4.27 -10.90
C ARG A 102 8.68 -5.10 -10.02
N ASP A 103 8.60 -4.80 -8.73
CA ASP A 103 7.84 -5.57 -7.73
C ASP A 103 6.43 -5.02 -7.47
N ARG A 104 6.03 -3.97 -8.18
CA ARG A 104 4.72 -3.32 -8.04
C ARG A 104 3.95 -3.35 -9.34
N GLY A 105 2.64 -3.31 -9.26
CA GLY A 105 1.77 -3.30 -10.40
C GLY A 105 0.43 -2.66 -10.13
N ARG A 106 -0.41 -2.67 -11.16
CA ARG A 106 -1.79 -2.21 -11.11
C ARG A 106 -2.63 -3.17 -11.90
N VAL A 107 -3.75 -3.58 -11.31
CA VAL A 107 -4.79 -4.32 -12.00
C VAL A 107 -6.02 -3.42 -12.12
N GLU A 108 -6.54 -3.32 -13.33
CA GLU A 108 -7.76 -2.61 -13.67
C GLU A 108 -8.80 -3.64 -14.10
N TYR A 109 -10.03 -3.45 -13.64
CA TYR A 109 -11.13 -4.38 -13.85
C TYR A 109 -12.44 -3.63 -13.88
N GLU A 110 -13.44 -4.21 -14.52
CA GLU A 110 -14.79 -3.67 -14.58
C GLU A 110 -15.80 -4.66 -14.03
N TYR A 111 -16.87 -4.13 -13.44
CA TYR A 111 -18.00 -4.92 -12.95
C TYR A 111 -19.30 -4.15 -13.15
N VAL A 112 -20.41 -4.88 -13.12
CA VAL A 112 -21.74 -4.28 -13.17
C VAL A 112 -22.25 -4.07 -11.75
N HIS A 113 -22.66 -2.84 -11.45
CA HIS A 113 -23.33 -2.48 -10.21
C HIS A 113 -24.55 -1.62 -10.55
N GLU A 114 -25.74 -2.02 -10.09
CA GLU A 114 -27.01 -1.33 -10.38
C GLU A 114 -27.24 -1.08 -11.88
N GLY A 115 -26.90 -2.06 -12.72
CA GLY A 115 -27.06 -1.98 -14.17
C GLY A 115 -26.05 -1.07 -14.88
N ARG A 116 -25.04 -0.53 -14.18
CA ARG A 116 -23.96 0.28 -14.75
C ARG A 116 -22.63 -0.45 -14.69
N THR A 117 -21.90 -0.43 -15.80
CA THR A 117 -20.49 -0.87 -15.82
C THR A 117 -19.62 0.17 -15.16
N ILE A 118 -18.86 -0.25 -14.15
CA ILE A 118 -17.93 0.60 -13.39
C ILE A 118 -16.53 0.02 -13.54
N ALA A 119 -15.60 0.85 -13.99
CA ALA A 119 -14.18 0.53 -13.99
C ALA A 119 -13.54 0.93 -12.66
N SER A 120 -12.72 0.04 -12.10
CA SER A 120 -11.95 0.27 -10.87
C SER A 120 -10.53 -0.27 -11.06
N GLY A 121 -9.62 0.11 -10.15
CA GLY A 121 -8.27 -0.41 -10.16
C GLY A 121 -7.67 -0.50 -8.77
N SER A 122 -6.75 -1.45 -8.61
CA SER A 122 -6.01 -1.69 -7.38
C SER A 122 -4.51 -1.70 -7.65
N ALA A 123 -3.76 -0.95 -6.84
CA ALA A 123 -2.30 -0.99 -6.84
C ALA A 123 -1.82 -2.20 -6.03
N ILE A 124 -1.15 -3.12 -6.69
CA ILE A 124 -0.82 -4.45 -6.16
C ILE A 124 0.68 -4.71 -6.13
N MET A 125 1.09 -5.64 -5.28
CA MET A 125 2.44 -6.21 -5.30
C MET A 125 2.51 -7.35 -6.31
N LYS A 126 3.66 -7.50 -6.97
CA LYS A 126 3.93 -8.63 -7.87
C LYS A 126 4.23 -9.89 -7.05
N ASN A 127 3.45 -10.94 -7.26
CA ASN A 127 3.69 -12.28 -6.70
C ASN A 127 3.05 -13.35 -7.60
N ARG A 128 3.13 -14.62 -7.21
CA ARG A 128 2.60 -15.74 -7.99
C ARG A 128 1.11 -15.61 -8.32
N THR A 129 0.30 -15.14 -7.37
CA THR A 129 -1.15 -15.00 -7.58
C THR A 129 -1.45 -13.82 -8.51
N THR A 130 -0.85 -12.66 -8.26
CA THR A 130 -1.11 -11.46 -9.06
C THR A 130 -0.52 -11.54 -10.46
N SER A 131 0.61 -12.25 -10.63
CA SER A 131 1.25 -12.45 -11.94
C SER A 131 0.56 -13.51 -12.79
N ALA A 132 -0.35 -14.31 -12.23
CA ALA A 132 -1.13 -15.29 -12.97
C ALA A 132 -2.39 -14.68 -13.62
N LEU A 133 -2.79 -13.47 -13.20
CA LEU A 133 -3.93 -12.77 -13.77
C LEU A 133 -3.60 -12.27 -15.17
N SER A 134 -4.56 -12.42 -16.07
CA SER A 134 -4.52 -11.96 -17.45
C SER A 134 -5.73 -11.08 -17.78
N PRO A 135 -5.62 -10.14 -18.73
CA PRO A 135 -6.79 -9.46 -19.27
C PRO A 135 -7.83 -10.46 -19.80
N GLY A 136 -9.10 -10.23 -19.49
CA GLY A 136 -10.21 -11.14 -19.78
C GLY A 136 -10.53 -12.14 -18.67
N ASP A 137 -9.69 -12.27 -17.63
CA ASP A 137 -9.98 -13.15 -16.50
C ASP A 137 -11.16 -12.60 -15.68
N ASP A 138 -12.04 -13.50 -15.26
CA ASP A 138 -13.08 -13.20 -14.29
C ASP A 138 -12.55 -13.34 -12.86
N ILE A 139 -12.78 -12.31 -12.05
CA ILE A 139 -12.32 -12.21 -10.67
C ILE A 139 -13.48 -11.78 -9.76
N GLU A 140 -13.51 -12.28 -8.53
CA GLU A 140 -14.48 -11.80 -7.54
C GLU A 140 -13.96 -10.51 -6.90
N VAL A 141 -14.81 -9.47 -6.84
CA VAL A 141 -14.51 -8.21 -6.18
C VAL A 141 -15.54 -7.89 -5.10
N ALA A 142 -15.08 -7.30 -4.00
CA ALA A 142 -15.94 -6.72 -2.96
C ALA A 142 -16.05 -5.21 -3.17
N ILE A 143 -17.27 -4.71 -3.33
CA ILE A 143 -17.56 -3.31 -3.66
C ILE A 143 -17.71 -2.51 -2.36
N ASP A 144 -17.13 -1.31 -2.32
CA ASP A 144 -17.38 -0.34 -1.24
C ASP A 144 -18.79 0.24 -1.39
N PRO A 145 -19.72 -0.04 -0.45
CA PRO A 145 -21.10 0.43 -0.56
C PRO A 145 -21.22 1.95 -0.48
N ALA A 146 -20.25 2.64 0.14
CA ALA A 146 -20.24 4.10 0.20
C ALA A 146 -19.65 4.73 -1.08
N ARG A 147 -18.86 3.95 -1.84
CA ARG A 147 -18.14 4.43 -3.03
C ARG A 147 -18.06 3.30 -4.07
N PRO A 148 -19.10 3.10 -4.89
CA PRO A 148 -19.15 2.01 -5.86
C PRO A 148 -18.07 2.03 -6.92
N ASN A 149 -17.24 3.07 -7.03
CA ASN A 149 -16.05 3.13 -7.89
C ASN A 149 -14.78 2.56 -7.21
N ARG A 150 -14.93 2.00 -6.01
CA ARG A 150 -13.89 1.29 -5.29
C ARG A 150 -14.38 -0.12 -5.04
N ALA A 151 -13.70 -1.08 -5.64
CA ALA A 151 -13.85 -2.47 -5.28
C ALA A 151 -12.49 -3.11 -5.04
N LEU A 152 -12.43 -4.21 -4.32
CA LEU A 152 -11.19 -4.92 -3.98
C LEU A 152 -11.26 -6.37 -4.47
N PRO A 153 -10.25 -6.86 -5.21
CA PRO A 153 -10.21 -8.27 -5.64
C PRO A 153 -10.13 -9.22 -4.44
N VAL A 154 -11.20 -9.95 -4.17
CA VAL A 154 -11.37 -10.77 -2.96
C VAL A 154 -10.29 -11.85 -2.87
N GLN A 155 -10.03 -12.53 -3.99
CA GLN A 155 -9.03 -13.59 -4.10
C GLN A 155 -7.59 -13.16 -3.77
N LEU A 156 -7.30 -11.86 -3.86
CA LEU A 156 -5.98 -11.34 -3.49
C LEU A 156 -5.86 -11.15 -1.97
N PHE A 157 -6.96 -11.07 -1.23
CA PHE A 157 -6.95 -10.70 0.19
C PHE A 157 -7.56 -11.76 1.12
N GLU A 158 -8.42 -12.64 0.63
CA GLU A 158 -9.06 -13.73 1.36
C GLU A 158 -8.38 -15.09 1.09
N ALA A 159 -8.31 -15.95 2.11
CA ALA A 159 -7.81 -17.33 2.03
C ALA A 159 -9.00 -18.29 2.08
#